data_AF-A0A6J4Y6S2-F1
#
_entry.id   AF-A0A6J4Y6S2-F1
#
_cell.length_a   1.000
_cell.length_b   1.000
_cell.length_c   1.000
_cell.angle_alpha   90.00
_cell.angle_beta   90.00
_cell.angle_gamma   90.00
#
_symmetry.space_group_name_H-M   'P 1'
#
loop_
_entity.id
_entity.type
_entity.pdbx_description
1 polymer ?
#
loop_
_entity_poly.entity_id
_entity_poly.type
_entity_poly.pdbx_seq_one_letter_code
_entity_poly.pdbx_strand_id
1 'polypeptide(L)'
;MKTTQYTIRNIPEQIDRLVRLQAKKTHQSLNAVLLDILKRGVGIADEPMEFHDLDELVGSWVADPEFDAAMEAFESIDEELWK
;
A
#
# COMPACT_ATOMS: atom_id res chain seq x y z
N MET A 1 0.94 -9.43 22.82
CA MET A 1 0.52 -10.46 21.84
C MET A 1 1.61 -11.51 21.72
N LYS A 2 1.26 -12.79 21.54
CA LYS A 2 2.25 -13.86 21.38
C LYS A 2 2.76 -13.86 19.94
N THR A 3 4.03 -13.52 19.74
CA THR A 3 4.66 -13.56 18.41
C THR A 3 5.04 -15.01 18.08
N THR A 4 4.56 -15.52 16.95
CA THR A 4 4.94 -16.85 16.44
C THR A 4 5.96 -16.68 15.32
N GLN A 5 7.09 -17.36 15.42
CA GLN A 5 8.16 -17.33 14.42
C GLN A 5 8.23 -18.67 13.68
N TYR A 6 8.24 -18.61 12.35
CA TYR A 6 8.44 -19.77 11.48
C TYR A 6 9.77 -19.64 10.74
N THR A 7 10.45 -20.77 10.55
CA THR A 7 11.65 -20.88 9.69
C THR A 7 11.30 -21.73 8.48
N ILE A 8 11.32 -21.13 7.29
CA ILE A 8 11.14 -21.84 6.03
C ILE A 8 12.52 -22.26 5.52
N ARG A 9 12.76 -23.57 5.44
CA ARG A 9 14.05 -24.14 4.98
C ARG A 9 13.98 -24.45 3.49
N ASN A 10 15.15 -24.46 2.84
CA ASN A 10 15.32 -24.87 1.44
C ASN A 10 14.50 -24.03 0.43
N ILE A 11 14.50 -22.70 0.59
CA ILE A 11 13.87 -21.80 -0.38
C ILE A 11 14.64 -21.92 -1.72
N PRO A 12 13.97 -22.28 -2.83
CA PRO A 12 14.60 -22.31 -4.15
C PRO A 12 15.18 -20.93 -4.51
N GLU A 13 16.36 -20.90 -5.16
CA GLU A 13 17.03 -19.64 -5.53
C GLU A 13 16.14 -18.72 -6.37
N GLN A 14 15.34 -19.29 -7.27
CA GLN A 14 14.38 -18.54 -8.07
C GLN A 14 13.36 -17.80 -7.20
N ILE A 15 12.88 -18.42 -6.13
CA ILE A 15 11.91 -17.80 -5.20
C ILE A 15 12.59 -16.68 -4.41
N ASP A 16 13.77 -16.90 -3.83
CA ASP A 16 14.50 -15.86 -3.08
C ASP A 16 14.74 -14.62 -3.95
N ARG A 17 15.18 -14.84 -5.21
CA ARG A 17 15.40 -13.76 -6.18
C ARG A 17 14.13 -12.96 -6.46
N LEU A 18 13.02 -13.63 -6.74
CA LEU A 18 11.74 -12.98 -7.06
C LEU A 18 11.19 -12.19 -5.86
N VAL A 19 11.25 -12.75 -4.66
CA VAL A 19 10.77 -12.08 -3.44
C VAL A 19 11.62 -10.83 -3.14
N ARG A 20 12.94 -10.90 -3.31
CA ARG A 20 13.83 -9.72 -3.13
C ARG A 20 13.60 -8.64 -4.18
N LEU A 21 13.35 -9.02 -5.43
CA LEU A 21 12.99 -8.08 -6.49
C LEU A 21 11.68 -7.38 -6.16
N GLN A 22 10.68 -8.12 -5.69
CA GLN A 22 9.40 -7.57 -5.27
C GLN A 22 9.57 -6.59 -4.10
N ALA A 23 10.34 -6.96 -3.07
CA ALA A 23 10.61 -6.09 -1.91
C ALA A 23 11.27 -4.75 -2.32
N LYS A 24 12.20 -4.78 -3.28
CA LYS A 24 12.79 -3.56 -3.84
C LYS A 24 11.76 -2.74 -4.61
N LYS A 25 10.92 -3.38 -5.42
CA LYS A 25 9.90 -2.72 -6.24
C LYS A 25 8.81 -2.05 -5.39
N THR A 26 8.43 -2.66 -4.27
CA THR A 26 7.37 -2.14 -3.39
C THR A 26 7.89 -1.32 -2.22
N HIS A 27 9.21 -1.14 -2.10
CA HIS A 27 9.85 -0.49 -0.94
C HIS A 27 9.44 -1.10 0.41
N GLN A 28 9.09 -2.39 0.42
CA GLN A 28 8.71 -3.14 1.63
C GLN A 28 9.88 -3.98 2.15
N SER A 29 9.85 -4.33 3.44
CA SER A 29 10.78 -5.32 3.98
C SER A 29 10.55 -6.71 3.37
N LEU A 30 11.61 -7.52 3.29
CA LEU A 30 11.51 -8.90 2.80
C LEU A 30 10.47 -9.72 3.58
N ASN A 31 10.40 -9.51 4.89
CA ASN A 31 9.42 -10.16 5.75
C ASN A 31 7.98 -9.76 5.41
N ALA A 32 7.71 -8.47 5.17
CA ALA A 32 6.39 -8.00 4.79
C ALA A 32 5.90 -8.63 3.48
N VAL A 33 6.77 -8.68 2.46
CA VAL A 33 6.45 -9.33 1.17
C VAL A 33 6.17 -10.83 1.35
N LEU A 34 6.96 -11.53 2.16
CA LEU A 34 6.72 -12.95 2.45
C LEU A 34 5.38 -13.17 3.17
N LEU A 35 5.03 -12.32 4.13
CA LEU A 35 3.74 -12.39 4.81
C LEU A 35 2.58 -12.14 3.83
N ASP A 36 2.69 -11.16 2.94
CA ASP A 36 1.67 -10.89 1.92
C ASP A 36 1.48 -12.07 0.95
N ILE A 37 2.58 -12.69 0.51
CA ILE A 37 2.52 -13.89 -0.34
C ILE A 37 1.88 -15.05 0.42
N LEU A 38 2.23 -15.25 1.70
CA LEU A 38 1.63 -16.30 2.52
C LEU A 38 0.13 -16.06 2.71
N LYS A 39 -0.30 -14.84 3.04
CA LYS A 39 -1.71 -14.45 3.16
C LYS A 39 -2.49 -14.79 1.87
N ARG A 40 -1.94 -14.45 0.70
CA ARG A 40 -2.52 -14.80 -0.60
C ARG A 40 -2.58 -16.31 -0.81
N GLY A 41 -1.50 -17.03 -0.50
CA GLY A 41 -1.40 -18.48 -0.69
C GLY A 41 -2.36 -19.29 0.20
N VAL A 42 -2.74 -18.78 1.37
CA VAL A 42 -3.73 -19.41 2.26
C VAL A 42 -5.16 -18.88 2.08
N GLY A 43 -5.40 -18.00 1.11
CA GLY A 43 -6.74 -17.46 0.83
C GLY A 43 -7.23 -16.39 1.82
N ILE A 44 -6.33 -15.74 2.56
CA ILE A 44 -6.66 -14.65 3.51
C ILE A 44 -6.55 -13.26 2.84
N ALA A 45 -5.97 -13.17 1.64
CA ALA A 45 -5.72 -11.88 0.99
C ALA A 45 -6.97 -11.12 0.50
N ASP A 46 -8.16 -11.71 0.60
CA ASP A 46 -9.43 -11.04 0.30
C ASP A 46 -10.01 -10.31 1.53
N GLU A 47 -9.37 -10.40 2.70
CA GLU A 47 -9.72 -9.52 3.81
C GLU A 47 -9.27 -8.08 3.46
N PRO A 48 -10.18 -7.10 3.46
CA PRO A 48 -9.82 -5.72 3.21
C PRO A 48 -8.73 -5.31 4.20
N MET A 49 -7.58 -4.92 3.67
CA MET A 49 -6.49 -4.40 4.49
C MET A 49 -6.91 -3.02 4.99
N GLU A 50 -7.14 -2.91 6.30
CA GLU A 50 -7.35 -1.62 6.95
C GLU A 50 -6.01 -0.86 6.99
N PHE A 51 -6.00 0.32 6.38
CA PHE A 51 -4.89 1.26 6.45
C PHE A 51 -5.31 2.40 7.39
N HIS A 52 -4.42 2.76 8.32
CA HIS A 52 -4.67 3.79 9.35
C HIS A 52 -3.75 5.00 9.22
N ASP A 53 -2.90 5.03 8.20
CA ASP A 53 -1.89 6.06 7.98
C ASP A 53 -2.48 7.43 7.62
N LEU A 54 -3.72 7.46 7.13
CA LEU A 54 -4.47 8.69 6.84
C LEU A 54 -5.53 9.02 7.90
N ASP A 55 -5.69 8.20 8.94
CA ASP A 55 -6.73 8.40 9.96
C ASP A 55 -6.57 9.75 10.68
N GLU A 56 -5.32 10.19 10.90
CA GLU A 56 -5.00 11.47 11.53
C GLU A 56 -5.38 12.69 10.65
N LEU A 57 -5.56 12.50 9.34
CA LEU A 57 -5.96 13.57 8.43
C LEU A 57 -7.48 13.78 8.40
N VAL A 58 -8.25 12.80 8.88
CA VAL A 58 -9.71 12.87 8.87
C VAL A 58 -10.18 13.96 9.85
N GLY A 59 -10.83 14.99 9.33
CA GLY A 59 -11.35 16.09 10.14
C GLY A 59 -10.32 17.10 10.61
N SER A 60 -9.06 17.00 10.17
CA SER A 60 -8.01 17.97 10.48
C SER A 60 -7.97 19.17 9.51
N TRP A 61 -8.91 19.22 8.55
CA TRP A 61 -8.98 20.31 7.58
C TRP A 61 -9.20 21.67 8.26
N VAL A 62 -8.36 22.62 7.90
CA VAL A 62 -8.50 24.03 8.28
C VAL A 62 -8.87 24.79 7.01
N ALA A 63 -9.93 25.60 7.08
CA ALA A 63 -10.35 26.41 5.96
C ALA A 63 -9.23 27.36 5.53
N ASP A 64 -8.86 27.31 4.25
CA ASP A 64 -7.76 28.07 3.65
C ASP A 64 -8.22 28.68 2.32
N PRO A 65 -8.59 29.97 2.30
CA PRO A 65 -9.03 30.65 1.08
C PRO A 65 -7.97 30.74 -0.02
N GLU A 66 -6.67 30.70 0.32
CA GLU A 66 -5.60 30.71 -0.69
C GLU A 66 -5.52 29.36 -1.40
N PHE A 67 -5.71 28.27 -0.65
CA PHE A 67 -5.86 26.93 -1.21
C PHE A 67 -7.08 26.84 -2.13
N ASP A 68 -8.24 27.33 -1.67
CA ASP A 68 -9.48 27.32 -2.46
C ASP A 68 -9.31 28.08 -3.79
N ALA A 69 -8.70 29.27 -3.75
CA ALA A 69 -8.40 30.05 -4.95
C ALA A 69 -7.41 29.34 -5.90
N ALA A 70 -6.43 28.61 -5.37
CA ALA A 70 -5.50 27.83 -6.19
C ALA A 70 -6.18 26.60 -6.83
N MET A 71 -7.20 26.05 -6.19
CA MET A 71 -7.96 24.88 -6.65
C MET A 71 -8.97 25.20 -7.76
N GLU A 72 -9.40 26.46 -7.90
CA GLU A 72 -10.44 26.88 -8.86
C GLU A 72 -10.13 26.42 -10.31
N ALA A 73 -8.85 26.42 -10.72
CA ALA A 73 -8.42 25.97 -12.04
C ALA A 73 -8.57 24.44 -12.27
N PHE A 74 -8.69 23.66 -11.20
CA PHE A 74 -8.83 22.19 -11.24
C PHE A 74 -10.28 21.72 -11.04
N GLU A 75 -11.20 22.61 -10.67
CA GLU A 75 -12.62 22.29 -10.48
C GLU A 75 -13.43 22.33 -11.79
N SER A 76 -12.88 22.94 -12.84
CA SER A 76 -13.48 22.90 -14.17
C SER A 76 -13.11 21.61 -14.90
N ILE A 77 -14.13 20.89 -15.37
CA ILE A 77 -13.98 19.72 -16.23
C ILE A 77 -13.51 20.16 -17.62
N ASP A 78 -12.34 19.69 -18.06
CA ASP A 78 -11.91 19.80 -19.45
C ASP A 78 -12.54 18.65 -20.27
N GLU A 79 -13.57 18.99 -21.06
CA GLU A 79 -14.30 18.03 -21.88
C GLU A 79 -13.47 17.43 -23.03
N GLU A 80 -12.38 18.07 -23.47
CA GLU A 80 -11.50 17.50 -24.50
C GLU A 80 -10.58 16.42 -23.92
N LEU A 81 -10.16 16.56 -22.66
CA LEU A 81 -9.34 15.55 -21.96
C LEU A 81 -10.13 14.33 -21.48
N TRP A 82 -11.45 14.44 -21.34
CA TRP A 82 -12.32 13.37 -20.80
C TRP A 82 -13.00 12.50 -21.88
N LYS A 83 -12.70 12.71 -23.16
CA LYS A 83 -13.11 11.81 -24.26
C LYS A 83 -12.06 10.76 -24.56
#